data_AF-A0A8T7EFZ9-F1
#
_entry.id   AF-A0A8T7EFZ9-F1
#
_cell.length_a   1.000
_cell.length_b   1.000
_cell.length_c   1.000
_cell.angle_alpha   90.00
_cell.angle_beta   90.00
_cell.angle_gamma   90.00
#
_symmetry.space_group_name_H-M   'P 1'
#
loop_
_entity.id
_entity.type
_entity.pdbx_description
1 polymer ?
#
loop_
_entity_poly.entity_id
_entity_poly.type
_entity_poly.pdbx_seq_one_letter_code
_entity_poly.pdbx_strand_id
1 'polypeptide(L)'
;MNSTILIVLLLVVGGMFGALLVFLVDWRYWGRREQKVIGERNKAQAMNQVTQARLQRAEKGQLIAQKDVESLRQDVAEREERIQQQNADLQTQKQQLDTAVAEIGQLQTRLRQTSDQLEDLQERARALQDKLLTTTAEKNLLQENNGRLENQLDTAHTENQQACQRVAVMEVELIHLRDDLAAAQRWQEQVATLKTENEALVGQLNRAEIHINELQAQVAAAAHQLTDAQILGKKLVEMQARLQEAEKQTQTLQEKMTAVQHTFDYTGKNQLQLIRGIGPAYARRLNEAGVLTLEDLAKCAPEQVVEIVQPKKWQHLQPEEWIREAKALTMKIGRS
;
A
#
# COMPACT_ATOMS: atom_id res chain seq x y z
N MET A 1 -154.15 -13.68 188.92
CA MET A 1 -154.08 -13.19 187.52
C MET A 1 -152.62 -12.97 187.16
N ASN A 2 -152.22 -13.30 185.93
CA ASN A 2 -150.91 -13.03 185.28
C ASN A 2 -149.83 -14.13 185.30
N SER A 3 -150.10 -15.31 184.71
CA SER A 3 -149.02 -16.26 184.37
C SER A 3 -149.04 -16.75 182.92
N THR A 4 -150.11 -16.54 182.16
CA THR A 4 -150.21 -16.98 180.75
C THR A 4 -149.64 -15.97 179.74
N ILE A 5 -149.67 -14.67 180.03
CA ILE A 5 -149.19 -13.63 179.08
C ILE A 5 -147.66 -13.64 178.95
N LEU A 6 -146.92 -13.97 180.01
CA LEU A 6 -145.46 -13.93 180.01
C LEU A 6 -144.83 -15.00 179.11
N ILE A 7 -145.48 -16.18 179.01
CA ILE A 7 -145.00 -17.30 178.19
C ILE A 7 -145.16 -16.98 176.69
N VAL A 8 -146.27 -16.33 176.31
CA VAL A 8 -146.51 -15.94 174.91
C VAL A 8 -145.51 -14.87 174.45
N LEU A 9 -145.19 -13.90 175.31
CA LEU A 9 -144.20 -12.85 174.99
C LEU A 9 -142.78 -13.42 174.81
N LEU A 10 -142.39 -14.41 175.61
CA LEU A 10 -141.08 -15.07 175.48
C LEU A 10 -140.96 -15.88 174.17
N LEU A 11 -142.04 -16.51 173.71
CA LEU A 11 -142.06 -17.23 172.43
C LEU A 11 -141.97 -16.30 171.22
N VAL A 12 -142.65 -15.15 171.25
CA VAL A 12 -142.58 -14.16 170.15
C VAL A 12 -141.20 -13.52 170.07
N VAL A 13 -140.60 -13.17 171.22
CA VAL A 13 -139.24 -12.59 171.27
C VAL A 13 -138.19 -13.62 170.84
N GLY A 14 -138.32 -14.88 171.26
CA GLY A 14 -137.46 -15.98 170.80
C GLY A 14 -137.57 -16.24 169.29
N GLY A 15 -138.78 -16.17 168.74
CA GLY A 15 -139.02 -16.33 167.30
C GLY A 15 -138.40 -15.22 166.45
N MET A 16 -138.52 -13.95 166.89
CA MET A 16 -137.90 -12.83 166.16
C MET A 16 -136.37 -12.86 166.21
N PHE A 17 -135.78 -13.23 167.35
CA PHE A 17 -134.33 -13.39 167.45
C PHE A 17 -133.80 -14.51 166.55
N GLY A 18 -134.54 -15.62 166.46
CA GLY A 18 -134.24 -16.71 165.53
C GLY A 18 -134.28 -16.26 164.07
N ALA A 19 -135.31 -15.52 163.67
CA ALA A 19 -135.43 -15.00 162.30
C ALA A 19 -134.32 -14.01 161.93
N LEU A 20 -133.95 -13.12 162.86
CA LEU A 20 -132.86 -12.14 162.66
C LEU A 20 -131.50 -12.83 162.52
N LEU A 21 -131.23 -13.86 163.32
CA LEU A 21 -130.01 -14.65 163.20
C LEU A 21 -129.92 -15.38 161.85
N VAL A 22 -131.02 -15.98 161.39
CA VAL A 22 -131.07 -16.63 160.07
C VAL A 22 -130.83 -15.63 158.96
N PHE A 23 -131.47 -14.45 159.00
CA PHE A 23 -131.26 -13.40 158.00
C PHE A 23 -129.82 -12.87 158.00
N LEU A 24 -129.20 -12.69 159.17
CA LEU A 24 -127.82 -12.23 159.27
C LEU A 24 -126.82 -13.26 158.71
N VAL A 25 -127.08 -14.55 158.96
CA VAL A 25 -126.28 -15.65 158.40
C VAL A 25 -126.44 -15.71 156.87
N ASP A 26 -127.66 -15.57 156.37
CA ASP A 26 -127.95 -15.62 154.94
C ASP A 26 -127.37 -14.40 154.20
N TRP A 27 -127.50 -13.18 154.76
CA TRP A 27 -126.88 -11.96 154.22
C TRP A 27 -125.35 -12.08 154.14
N ARG A 28 -124.71 -12.61 155.18
CA ARG A 28 -123.25 -12.82 155.19
C ARG A 28 -122.82 -13.95 154.27
N TYR A 29 -123.67 -14.96 154.07
CA TYR A 29 -123.42 -16.03 153.11
C TYR A 29 -123.52 -15.50 151.67
N TRP A 30 -124.58 -14.75 151.34
CA TRP A 30 -124.80 -14.17 150.03
C TRP A 30 -123.73 -13.12 149.69
N GLY A 31 -123.38 -12.23 150.62
CA GLY A 31 -122.31 -11.24 150.42
C GLY A 31 -120.93 -11.88 150.17
N ARG A 32 -120.59 -13.00 150.83
CA ARG A 32 -119.35 -13.74 150.54
C ARG A 32 -119.39 -14.45 149.18
N ARG A 33 -120.55 -14.96 148.77
CA ARG A 33 -120.74 -15.61 147.46
C ARG A 33 -120.66 -14.59 146.33
N GLU A 34 -121.27 -13.42 146.51
CA GLU A 34 -121.24 -12.32 145.55
C GLU A 34 -119.83 -11.74 145.40
N GLN A 35 -119.08 -11.60 146.50
CA GLN A 35 -117.65 -11.24 146.42
C GLN A 35 -116.80 -12.29 145.68
N LYS A 36 -117.10 -13.59 145.83
CA LYS A 36 -116.42 -14.64 145.04
C LYS A 36 -116.76 -14.54 143.56
N VAL A 37 -118.04 -14.36 143.21
CA VAL A 37 -118.49 -14.22 141.82
C VAL A 37 -117.94 -12.93 141.19
N ILE A 38 -117.91 -11.81 141.93
CA ILE A 38 -117.25 -10.57 141.50
C ILE A 38 -115.75 -10.77 141.35
N GLY A 39 -115.10 -11.49 142.28
CA GLY A 39 -113.69 -11.85 142.18
C GLY A 39 -113.35 -12.74 140.99
N GLU A 40 -114.19 -13.73 140.68
CA GLU A 40 -114.08 -14.59 139.49
C GLU A 40 -114.37 -13.81 138.21
N ARG A 41 -115.38 -12.93 138.20
CA ARG A 41 -115.68 -12.05 137.07
C ARG A 41 -114.54 -11.05 136.82
N ASN A 42 -113.96 -10.48 137.86
CA ASN A 42 -112.80 -9.60 137.77
C ASN A 42 -111.56 -10.36 137.29
N LYS A 43 -111.34 -11.60 137.77
CA LYS A 43 -110.28 -12.48 137.26
C LYS A 43 -110.48 -12.84 135.78
N ALA A 44 -111.71 -13.17 135.38
CA ALA A 44 -112.05 -13.47 134.00
C ALA A 44 -111.92 -12.24 133.10
N GLN A 45 -112.32 -11.06 133.57
CA GLN A 45 -112.11 -9.79 132.87
C GLN A 45 -110.64 -9.42 132.77
N ALA A 46 -109.85 -9.58 133.84
CA ALA A 46 -108.41 -9.38 133.81
C ALA A 46 -107.72 -10.38 132.86
N MET A 47 -108.12 -11.65 132.88
CA MET A 47 -107.64 -12.66 131.94
C MET A 47 -107.99 -12.30 130.50
N ASN A 48 -109.23 -11.85 130.25
CA ASN A 48 -109.69 -11.42 128.93
C ASN A 48 -108.92 -10.17 128.44
N GLN A 49 -108.66 -9.20 129.32
CA GLN A 49 -107.81 -8.04 129.02
C GLN A 49 -106.36 -8.47 128.71
N VAL A 50 -105.80 -9.42 129.45
CA VAL A 50 -104.46 -9.98 129.18
C VAL A 50 -104.43 -10.72 127.85
N THR A 51 -105.44 -11.52 127.52
CA THR A 51 -105.53 -12.20 126.21
C THR A 51 -105.72 -11.21 125.07
N GLN A 52 -106.53 -10.16 125.24
CA GLN A 52 -106.68 -9.09 124.26
C GLN A 52 -105.38 -8.32 124.06
N ALA A 53 -104.65 -8.00 125.14
CA ALA A 53 -103.35 -7.35 125.04
C ALA A 53 -102.30 -8.25 124.35
N ARG A 54 -102.34 -9.58 124.58
CA ARG A 54 -101.49 -10.54 123.87
C ARG A 54 -101.85 -10.65 122.39
N LEU A 55 -103.15 -10.69 122.07
CA LEU A 55 -103.64 -10.69 120.69
C LEU A 55 -103.20 -9.43 119.96
N GLN A 56 -103.40 -8.24 120.55
CA GLN A 56 -102.96 -6.98 119.97
C GLN A 56 -101.43 -6.90 119.79
N ARG A 57 -100.65 -7.45 120.73
CA ARG A 57 -99.19 -7.56 120.56
C ARG A 57 -98.82 -8.50 119.42
N ALA A 58 -99.50 -9.63 119.28
CA ALA A 58 -99.30 -10.58 118.18
C ALA A 58 -99.71 -9.98 116.82
N GLU A 59 -100.85 -9.29 116.74
CA GLU A 59 -101.32 -8.59 115.53
C GLU A 59 -100.36 -7.47 115.13
N LYS A 60 -99.87 -6.67 116.09
CA LYS A 60 -98.82 -5.68 115.83
C LYS A 60 -97.53 -6.33 115.34
N GLY A 61 -97.11 -7.44 115.96
CA GLY A 61 -95.94 -8.21 115.53
C GLY A 61 -96.12 -8.78 114.11
N GLN A 62 -97.31 -9.28 113.78
CA GLN A 62 -97.65 -9.78 112.46
C GLN A 62 -97.64 -8.66 111.41
N LEU A 63 -98.17 -7.48 111.72
CA LEU A 63 -98.14 -6.33 110.82
C LEU A 63 -96.71 -5.84 110.56
N ILE A 64 -95.87 -5.79 111.60
CA ILE A 64 -94.45 -5.44 111.45
C ILE A 64 -93.75 -6.47 110.55
N ALA A 65 -93.94 -7.77 110.83
CA ALA A 65 -93.37 -8.83 109.99
C ALA A 65 -93.88 -8.79 108.55
N GLN A 66 -95.15 -8.43 108.31
CA GLN A 66 -95.69 -8.24 106.96
C GLN A 66 -95.00 -7.08 106.23
N LYS A 67 -94.79 -5.94 106.91
CA LYS A 67 -94.06 -4.80 106.35
C LYS A 67 -92.60 -5.15 106.06
N ASP A 68 -91.94 -5.88 106.94
CA ASP A 68 -90.56 -6.32 106.74
C ASP A 68 -90.47 -7.28 105.55
N VAL A 69 -91.41 -8.21 105.40
CA VAL A 69 -91.49 -9.11 104.23
C VAL A 69 -91.73 -8.33 102.94
N GLU A 70 -92.58 -7.30 102.96
CA GLU A 70 -92.84 -6.46 101.80
C GLU A 70 -91.62 -5.62 101.40
N SER A 71 -90.94 -5.01 102.38
CA SER A 71 -89.66 -4.31 102.17
C SER A 71 -88.59 -5.25 101.62
N LEU A 72 -88.45 -6.46 102.19
CA LEU A 72 -87.48 -7.44 101.69
C LEU A 72 -87.82 -7.93 100.28
N ARG A 73 -89.11 -8.06 99.93
CA ARG A 73 -89.53 -8.39 98.56
C ARG A 73 -89.15 -7.29 97.59
N GLN A 74 -89.32 -6.02 97.97
CA GLN A 74 -88.89 -4.89 97.16
C GLN A 74 -87.36 -4.90 96.98
N ASP A 75 -86.60 -5.07 98.06
CA ASP A 75 -85.13 -5.17 98.00
C ASP A 75 -84.65 -6.33 97.12
N VAL A 76 -85.32 -7.48 97.17
CA VAL A 76 -85.03 -8.64 96.32
C VAL A 76 -85.33 -8.30 94.86
N ALA A 77 -86.49 -7.70 94.56
CA ALA A 77 -86.84 -7.29 93.21
C ALA A 77 -85.84 -6.28 92.61
N GLU A 78 -85.44 -5.26 93.39
CA GLU A 78 -84.43 -4.29 92.98
C GLU A 78 -83.06 -4.94 92.73
N ARG A 79 -82.68 -5.93 93.57
CA ARG A 79 -81.43 -6.69 93.37
C ARG A 79 -81.51 -7.61 92.15
N GLU A 80 -82.66 -8.25 91.90
CA GLU A 80 -82.89 -9.07 90.73
C GLU A 80 -82.82 -8.25 89.44
N GLU A 81 -83.42 -7.07 89.41
CA GLU A 81 -83.32 -6.13 88.29
C GLU A 81 -81.87 -5.71 88.05
N ARG A 82 -81.14 -5.36 89.13
CA ARG A 82 -79.71 -5.01 89.02
C ARG A 82 -78.86 -6.17 88.51
N ILE A 83 -79.12 -7.41 88.93
CA ILE A 83 -78.43 -8.60 88.42
C ILE A 83 -78.76 -8.82 86.93
N GLN A 84 -80.01 -8.63 86.52
CA GLN A 84 -80.40 -8.75 85.11
C GLN A 84 -79.70 -7.70 84.25
N GLN A 85 -79.66 -6.45 84.70
CA GLN A 85 -78.94 -5.38 84.01
C GLN A 85 -77.44 -5.70 83.91
N GLN A 86 -76.80 -6.10 85.02
CA GLN A 86 -75.40 -6.49 85.02
C GLN A 86 -75.11 -7.68 84.09
N ASN A 87 -76.01 -8.66 84.01
CA ASN A 87 -75.86 -9.79 83.10
C ASN A 87 -76.00 -9.35 81.62
N ALA A 88 -76.90 -8.43 81.32
CA ALA A 88 -77.04 -7.86 79.98
C ALA A 88 -75.79 -7.05 79.57
N ASP A 89 -75.25 -6.26 80.50
CA ASP A 89 -74.01 -5.51 80.29
C ASP A 89 -72.81 -6.45 80.08
N LEU A 90 -72.67 -7.50 80.89
CA LEU A 90 -71.63 -8.52 80.73
C LEU A 90 -71.74 -9.25 79.38
N GLN A 91 -72.95 -9.54 78.92
CA GLN A 91 -73.16 -10.16 77.61
C GLN A 91 -72.74 -9.22 76.48
N THR A 92 -73.07 -7.93 76.59
CA THR A 92 -72.66 -6.91 75.61
C THR A 92 -71.14 -6.75 75.58
N GLN A 93 -70.51 -6.66 76.76
CA GLN A 93 -69.04 -6.60 76.88
C GLN A 93 -68.36 -7.85 76.30
N LYS A 94 -68.94 -9.04 76.53
CA LYS A 94 -68.43 -10.27 75.95
C LYS A 94 -68.49 -10.26 74.42
N GLN A 95 -69.60 -9.80 73.84
CA GLN A 95 -69.74 -9.65 72.38
C GLN A 95 -68.72 -8.65 71.81
N GLN A 96 -68.49 -7.53 72.51
CA GLN A 96 -67.46 -6.56 72.14
C GLN A 96 -66.06 -7.17 72.19
N LEU A 97 -65.75 -7.94 73.24
CA LEU A 97 -64.47 -8.64 73.37
C LEU A 97 -64.26 -9.68 72.26
N ASP A 98 -65.29 -10.47 71.94
CA ASP A 98 -65.22 -11.47 70.86
C ASP A 98 -64.99 -10.79 69.51
N THR A 99 -65.61 -9.63 69.28
CA THR A 99 -65.40 -8.82 68.07
C THR A 99 -63.98 -8.27 68.01
N ALA A 100 -63.48 -7.69 69.11
CA ALA A 100 -62.11 -7.17 69.19
C ALA A 100 -61.06 -8.28 68.99
N VAL A 101 -61.28 -9.47 69.53
CA VAL A 101 -60.41 -10.64 69.31
C VAL A 101 -60.40 -11.06 67.85
N ALA A 102 -61.57 -11.06 67.19
CA ALA A 102 -61.65 -11.35 65.75
C ALA A 102 -60.91 -10.31 64.91
N GLU A 103 -61.03 -9.02 65.23
CA GLU A 103 -60.30 -7.94 64.58
C GLU A 103 -58.79 -8.06 64.76
N ILE A 104 -58.32 -8.36 65.99
CA ILE A 104 -56.91 -8.64 66.26
C ILE A 104 -56.40 -9.80 65.41
N GLY A 105 -57.17 -10.88 65.29
CA GLY A 105 -56.80 -12.02 64.42
C GLY A 105 -56.70 -11.64 62.94
N GLN A 106 -57.61 -10.80 62.45
CA GLN A 106 -57.54 -10.26 61.08
C GLN A 106 -56.32 -9.36 60.88
N LEU A 107 -56.03 -8.47 61.84
CA LEU A 107 -54.86 -7.59 61.80
C LEU A 107 -53.55 -8.37 61.84
N GLN A 108 -53.45 -9.41 62.67
CA GLN A 108 -52.29 -10.30 62.71
C GLN A 108 -52.08 -11.03 61.38
N THR A 109 -53.16 -11.48 60.75
CA THR A 109 -53.10 -12.14 59.43
C THR A 109 -52.62 -11.15 58.37
N ARG A 110 -53.15 -9.92 58.35
CA ARG A 110 -52.70 -8.87 57.43
C ARG A 110 -51.23 -8.49 57.68
N LEU A 111 -50.83 -8.35 58.93
CA LEU A 111 -49.45 -8.04 59.30
C LEU A 111 -48.48 -9.10 58.77
N ARG A 112 -48.83 -10.38 58.94
CA ARG A 112 -48.06 -11.50 58.39
C ARG A 112 -47.97 -11.44 56.87
N GLN A 113 -49.11 -11.25 56.18
CA GLN A 113 -49.13 -11.09 54.73
C GLN A 113 -48.26 -9.94 54.24
N THR A 114 -48.31 -8.78 54.91
CA THR A 114 -47.45 -7.64 54.57
C THR A 114 -45.98 -7.89 54.85
N SER A 115 -45.67 -8.65 55.90
CA SER A 115 -44.30 -9.07 56.22
C SER A 115 -43.75 -9.99 55.12
N ASP A 116 -44.52 -11.00 54.70
CA ASP A 116 -44.14 -11.92 53.64
C ASP A 116 -43.95 -11.18 52.30
N GLN A 117 -44.80 -10.19 52.00
CA GLN A 117 -44.66 -9.32 50.82
C GLN A 117 -43.39 -8.45 50.87
N LEU A 118 -43.04 -7.91 52.04
CA LEU A 118 -41.82 -7.13 52.21
C LEU A 118 -40.57 -8.00 52.00
N GLU A 119 -40.60 -9.25 52.47
CA GLU A 119 -39.51 -10.20 52.28
C GLU A 119 -39.32 -10.55 50.79
N ASP A 120 -40.40 -10.86 50.05
CA ASP A 120 -40.34 -11.10 48.60
C ASP A 120 -39.83 -9.87 47.83
N LEU A 121 -40.28 -8.66 48.20
CA LEU A 121 -39.77 -7.43 47.59
C LEU A 121 -38.29 -7.19 47.89
N GLN A 122 -37.83 -7.51 49.11
CA GLN A 122 -36.42 -7.41 49.47
C GLN A 122 -35.56 -8.42 48.70
N GLU A 123 -36.03 -9.65 48.52
CA GLU A 123 -35.34 -10.65 47.70
C GLU A 123 -35.25 -10.22 46.23
N ARG A 124 -36.34 -9.70 45.66
CA ARG A 124 -36.34 -9.16 44.29
C ARG A 124 -35.39 -7.96 44.16
N ALA A 125 -35.36 -7.07 45.15
CA ALA A 125 -34.45 -5.93 45.15
C ALA A 125 -32.98 -6.39 45.17
N ARG A 126 -32.63 -7.38 46.00
CA ARG A 126 -31.28 -7.99 46.01
C ARG A 126 -30.95 -8.64 44.67
N ALA A 127 -31.85 -9.43 44.11
CA ALA A 127 -31.65 -10.06 42.81
C ALA A 127 -31.46 -9.04 41.67
N LEU A 128 -32.20 -7.93 41.69
CA LEU A 128 -32.00 -6.84 40.73
C LEU A 128 -30.68 -6.11 40.95
N GLN A 129 -30.25 -5.93 42.20
CA GLN A 129 -28.96 -5.33 42.52
C GLN A 129 -27.79 -6.20 42.04
N ASP A 130 -27.85 -7.52 42.24
CA ASP A 130 -26.86 -8.45 41.74
C ASP A 130 -26.81 -8.43 40.21
N LYS A 131 -27.97 -8.46 39.54
CA LYS A 131 -28.06 -8.29 38.09
C LYS A 131 -27.44 -6.99 37.63
N LEU A 132 -27.73 -5.87 38.29
CA LEU A 132 -27.15 -4.57 37.96
C LEU A 132 -25.62 -4.61 38.06
N LEU A 133 -25.07 -5.17 39.15
CA LEU A 133 -23.63 -5.31 39.32
C LEU A 133 -23.00 -6.17 38.22
N THR A 134 -23.62 -7.30 37.87
CA THR A 134 -23.13 -8.17 36.78
C THR A 134 -23.15 -7.46 35.43
N THR A 135 -24.26 -6.79 35.07
CA THR A 135 -24.39 -6.02 33.83
C THR A 135 -23.40 -4.85 33.79
N THR A 136 -23.15 -4.20 34.93
CA THR A 136 -22.13 -3.14 35.02
C THR A 136 -20.72 -3.70 34.79
N ALA A 137 -20.40 -4.86 35.34
CA ALA A 137 -19.12 -5.53 35.10
C ALA A 137 -18.95 -5.93 33.62
N GLU A 138 -19.99 -6.51 33.01
CA GLU A 138 -20.01 -6.84 31.57
C GLU A 138 -19.81 -5.60 30.70
N LYS A 139 -20.53 -4.50 31.00
CA LYS A 139 -20.35 -3.23 30.30
C LYS A 139 -18.92 -2.72 30.38
N ASN A 140 -18.31 -2.74 31.56
CA ASN A 140 -16.94 -2.27 31.74
C ASN A 140 -15.94 -3.13 30.94
N LEU A 141 -16.13 -4.46 30.91
CA LEU A 141 -15.32 -5.37 30.09
C LEU A 141 -15.46 -5.07 28.59
N LEU A 142 -16.69 -4.84 28.11
CA LEU A 142 -16.93 -4.47 26.71
C LEU A 142 -16.29 -3.11 26.37
N GLN A 143 -16.34 -2.15 27.30
CA GLN A 143 -15.71 -0.85 27.12
C GLN A 143 -14.18 -0.95 27.05
N GLU A 144 -13.56 -1.78 27.89
CA GLU A 144 -12.12 -2.07 27.82
C GLU A 144 -11.74 -2.75 26.51
N ASN A 145 -12.52 -3.75 26.07
CA ASN A 145 -12.30 -4.42 24.78
C ASN A 145 -12.43 -3.47 23.60
N ASN A 146 -13.44 -2.58 23.61
CA ASN A 146 -13.57 -1.55 22.57
C ASN A 146 -12.36 -0.62 22.55
N GLY A 147 -11.88 -0.14 23.71
CA GLY A 147 -10.68 0.68 23.77
C GLY A 147 -9.43 -0.05 23.26
N ARG A 148 -9.31 -1.37 23.51
CA ARG A 148 -8.23 -2.19 22.95
C ARG A 148 -8.33 -2.31 21.43
N LEU A 149 -9.54 -2.50 20.89
CA LEU A 149 -9.77 -2.59 19.45
C LEU A 149 -9.50 -1.25 18.75
N GLU A 150 -9.88 -0.13 19.35
CA GLU A 150 -9.56 1.21 18.85
C GLU A 150 -8.04 1.43 18.76
N ASN A 151 -7.30 1.10 19.83
CA ASN A 151 -5.84 1.18 19.82
C ASN A 151 -5.19 0.27 18.74
N GLN A 152 -5.74 -0.94 18.54
CA GLN A 152 -5.28 -1.85 17.48
C GLN A 152 -5.57 -1.28 16.09
N LEU A 153 -6.73 -0.66 15.90
CA LEU A 153 -7.11 -0.02 14.64
C LEU A 153 -6.18 1.16 14.32
N ASP A 154 -5.89 2.02 15.29
CA ASP A 154 -4.97 3.16 15.13
C ASP A 154 -3.54 2.71 14.81
N THR A 155 -3.08 1.64 15.48
CA THR A 155 -1.78 1.02 15.20
C THR A 155 -1.73 0.48 13.78
N ALA A 156 -2.73 -0.30 13.38
CA ALA A 156 -2.80 -0.85 12.02
C ALA A 156 -2.91 0.24 10.95
N HIS A 157 -3.65 1.33 11.23
CA HIS A 157 -3.74 2.48 10.35
C HIS A 157 -2.37 3.15 10.15
N THR A 158 -1.64 3.35 11.24
CA THR A 158 -0.28 3.92 11.22
C THR A 158 0.69 3.02 10.46
N GLU A 159 0.67 1.72 10.71
CA GLU A 159 1.49 0.73 9.99
C GLU A 159 1.17 0.73 8.49
N ASN A 160 -0.11 0.80 8.11
CA ASN A 160 -0.53 0.86 6.72
C ASN A 160 -0.08 2.18 6.05
N GLN A 161 -0.18 3.31 6.74
CA GLN A 161 0.33 4.59 6.24
C GLN A 161 1.84 4.55 6.01
N GLN A 162 2.59 3.96 6.93
CA GLN A 162 4.03 3.75 6.78
C GLN A 162 4.35 2.80 5.61
N ALA A 163 3.60 1.73 5.43
CA ALA A 163 3.75 0.82 4.30
C ALA A 163 3.51 1.54 2.96
N CYS A 164 2.45 2.34 2.86
CA CYS A 164 2.17 3.16 1.68
C CYS A 164 3.31 4.14 1.38
N GLN A 165 3.87 4.81 2.40
CA GLN A 165 5.03 5.68 2.22
C GLN A 165 6.26 4.92 1.70
N ARG A 166 6.53 3.72 2.24
CA ARG A 166 7.62 2.87 1.76
C ARG A 166 7.44 2.44 0.31
N VAL A 167 6.22 2.07 -0.08
CA VAL A 167 5.89 1.72 -1.47
C VAL A 167 6.12 2.92 -2.39
N ALA A 168 5.65 4.12 -2.01
CA ALA A 168 5.85 5.32 -2.81
C ALA A 168 7.34 5.66 -3.02
N VAL A 169 8.17 5.50 -1.99
CA VAL A 169 9.63 5.67 -2.12
C VAL A 169 10.22 4.65 -3.08
N MET A 170 9.82 3.38 -2.95
CA MET A 170 10.32 2.30 -3.81
C MET A 170 9.86 2.45 -5.27
N GLU A 171 8.67 3.00 -5.51
CA GLU A 171 8.19 3.34 -6.86
C GLU A 171 9.08 4.42 -7.52
N VAL A 172 9.47 5.44 -6.77
CA VAL A 172 10.41 6.48 -7.26
C VAL A 172 11.78 5.88 -7.56
N GLU A 173 12.31 5.00 -6.68
CA GLU A 173 13.57 4.29 -6.92
C GLU A 173 13.51 3.42 -8.18
N LEU A 174 12.40 2.70 -8.41
CA LEU A 174 12.19 1.89 -9.61
C LEU A 174 12.17 2.75 -10.89
N ILE A 175 11.59 3.95 -10.83
CA ILE A 175 11.63 4.90 -11.96
C ILE A 175 13.07 5.32 -12.24
N HIS A 176 13.83 5.70 -11.22
CA HIS A 176 15.23 6.07 -11.38
C HIS A 176 16.07 4.93 -11.97
N LEU A 177 15.95 3.71 -11.42
CA LEU A 177 16.66 2.54 -11.94
C LEU A 177 16.28 2.22 -13.40
N ARG A 178 15.02 2.44 -13.78
CA ARG A 178 14.58 2.27 -15.16
C ARG A 178 15.22 3.30 -16.09
N ASP A 179 15.32 4.55 -15.66
CA ASP A 179 15.95 5.61 -16.44
C ASP A 179 17.47 5.39 -16.58
N ASP A 180 18.13 4.93 -15.51
CA ASP A 180 19.54 4.53 -15.53
C ASP A 180 19.78 3.35 -16.48
N LEU A 181 18.89 2.34 -16.47
CA LEU A 181 18.95 1.22 -17.41
C LEU A 181 18.80 1.70 -18.86
N ALA A 182 17.86 2.61 -19.13
CA ALA A 182 17.68 3.19 -20.46
C ALA A 182 18.92 4.00 -20.89
N ALA A 183 19.56 4.74 -19.97
CA ALA A 183 20.80 5.44 -20.24
C ALA A 183 21.95 4.46 -20.56
N ALA A 184 22.07 3.37 -19.80
CA ALA A 184 23.07 2.33 -20.04
C ALA A 184 22.88 1.66 -21.41
N GLN A 185 21.63 1.41 -21.82
CA GLN A 185 21.33 0.87 -23.16
C GLN A 185 21.77 1.82 -24.28
N ARG A 186 21.50 3.13 -24.16
CA ARG A 186 21.98 4.13 -25.12
C ARG A 186 23.50 4.17 -25.23
N TRP A 187 24.19 4.08 -24.09
CA TRP A 187 25.65 3.98 -24.08
C TRP A 187 26.15 2.73 -24.79
N GLN A 188 25.48 1.60 -24.60
CA GLN A 188 25.82 0.35 -25.29
C GLN A 188 25.64 0.46 -26.81
N GLU A 189 24.56 1.08 -27.28
CA GLU A 189 24.34 1.38 -28.70
C GLU A 189 25.44 2.29 -29.26
N GLN A 190 25.79 3.36 -28.55
CA GLN A 190 26.85 4.28 -28.96
C GLN A 190 28.23 3.60 -29.03
N VAL A 191 28.54 2.71 -28.09
CA VAL A 191 29.78 1.92 -28.15
C VAL A 191 29.78 1.01 -29.38
N ALA A 192 28.63 0.41 -29.73
CA ALA A 192 28.51 -0.41 -30.93
C ALA A 192 28.72 0.41 -32.21
N THR A 193 28.13 1.61 -32.31
CA THR A 193 28.33 2.49 -33.47
C THR A 193 29.79 2.93 -33.60
N LEU A 194 30.41 3.41 -32.52
CA LEU A 194 31.82 3.81 -32.50
C LEU A 194 32.75 2.65 -32.85
N LYS A 195 32.40 1.41 -32.48
CA LYS A 195 33.15 0.22 -32.88
C LYS A 195 33.08 0.00 -34.39
N THR A 196 31.89 0.07 -34.99
CA THR A 196 31.74 -0.05 -36.45
C THR A 196 32.44 1.07 -37.22
N GLU A 197 32.42 2.30 -36.69
CA GLU A 197 33.16 3.44 -37.25
C GLU A 197 34.67 3.21 -37.20
N ASN A 198 35.20 2.73 -36.06
CA ASN A 198 36.61 2.37 -35.95
C ASN A 198 37.00 1.27 -36.93
N GLU A 199 36.19 0.21 -37.07
CA GLU A 199 36.43 -0.85 -38.06
C GLU A 199 36.44 -0.30 -39.49
N ALA A 200 35.55 0.63 -39.83
CA ALA A 200 35.52 1.29 -41.13
C ALA A 200 36.76 2.19 -41.35
N LEU A 201 37.17 2.97 -40.35
CA LEU A 201 38.37 3.81 -40.38
C LEU A 201 39.64 2.97 -40.53
N VAL A 202 39.76 1.86 -39.81
CA VAL A 202 40.86 0.89 -39.98
C VAL A 202 40.87 0.36 -41.42
N GLY A 203 39.70 0.03 -41.99
CA GLY A 203 39.60 -0.38 -43.39
C GLY A 203 39.95 0.72 -44.40
N GLN A 204 39.71 1.99 -44.10
CA GLN A 204 40.18 3.12 -44.92
C GLN A 204 41.70 3.28 -44.82
N LEU A 205 42.26 3.17 -43.60
CA LEU A 205 43.68 3.30 -43.36
C LEU A 205 44.48 2.20 -44.08
N ASN A 206 44.03 0.95 -44.01
CA ASN A 206 44.61 -0.17 -44.78
C ASN A 206 44.58 0.08 -46.30
N ARG A 207 43.49 0.65 -46.82
CA ARG A 207 43.40 1.01 -48.26
C ARG A 207 44.36 2.12 -48.63
N ALA A 208 44.49 3.13 -47.78
CA ALA A 208 45.45 4.21 -47.98
C ALA A 208 46.90 3.69 -47.94
N GLU A 209 47.22 2.77 -47.02
CA GLU A 209 48.53 2.12 -46.95
C GLU A 209 48.85 1.32 -48.22
N ILE A 210 47.90 0.53 -48.73
CA ILE A 210 48.05 -0.17 -50.02
C ILE A 210 48.33 0.83 -51.15
N HIS A 211 47.58 1.93 -51.20
CA HIS A 211 47.76 2.95 -52.23
C HIS A 211 49.12 3.66 -52.12
N ILE A 212 49.59 3.96 -50.91
CA ILE A 212 50.93 4.51 -50.67
C ILE A 212 52.00 3.53 -51.17
N ASN A 213 51.87 2.24 -50.89
CA ASN A 213 52.80 1.22 -51.37
C ASN A 213 52.78 1.11 -52.91
N GLU A 214 51.62 1.21 -53.55
CA GLU A 214 51.49 1.27 -55.01
C GLU A 214 52.17 2.52 -55.58
N LEU A 215 51.95 3.70 -55.00
CA LEU A 215 52.61 4.93 -55.41
C LEU A 215 54.12 4.85 -55.22
N GLN A 216 54.60 4.28 -54.12
CA GLN A 216 56.03 4.05 -53.90
C GLN A 216 56.62 3.12 -54.97
N ALA A 217 55.90 2.06 -55.36
CA ALA A 217 56.31 1.18 -56.45
C ALA A 217 56.33 1.90 -57.80
N GLN A 218 55.34 2.75 -58.08
CA GLN A 218 55.30 3.59 -59.29
C GLN A 218 56.46 4.60 -59.33
N VAL A 219 56.74 5.27 -58.21
CA VAL A 219 57.88 6.19 -58.08
C VAL A 219 59.20 5.45 -58.28
N ALA A 220 59.37 4.25 -57.71
CA ALA A 220 60.55 3.42 -57.94
C ALA A 220 60.70 3.01 -59.42
N ALA A 221 59.60 2.62 -60.07
CA ALA A 221 59.59 2.29 -61.50
C ALA A 221 59.93 3.51 -62.37
N ALA A 222 59.37 4.67 -62.08
CA ALA A 222 59.68 5.92 -62.76
C ALA A 222 61.15 6.34 -62.54
N ALA A 223 61.69 6.14 -61.34
CA ALA A 223 63.11 6.37 -61.05
C ALA A 223 64.01 5.46 -61.89
N HIS A 224 63.65 4.17 -62.05
CA HIS A 224 64.35 3.25 -62.95
C HIS A 224 64.29 3.71 -64.41
N GLN A 225 63.11 4.09 -64.91
CA GLN A 225 62.95 4.63 -66.26
C GLN A 225 63.78 5.90 -66.47
N LEU A 226 63.88 6.77 -65.46
CA LEU A 226 64.71 7.96 -65.51
C LEU A 226 66.20 7.58 -65.61
N THR A 227 66.67 6.59 -64.84
CA THR A 227 68.04 6.10 -64.97
C THR A 227 68.31 5.49 -66.34
N ASP A 228 67.35 4.73 -66.89
CA ASP A 228 67.47 4.17 -68.24
C ASP A 228 67.53 5.27 -69.29
N ALA A 229 66.68 6.30 -69.18
CA ALA A 229 66.67 7.47 -70.05
C ALA A 229 67.97 8.28 -69.94
N GLN A 230 68.55 8.41 -68.74
CA GLN A 230 69.85 9.06 -68.54
C GLN A 230 70.99 8.26 -69.19
N ILE A 231 70.97 6.93 -69.09
CA ILE A 231 71.93 6.05 -69.79
C ILE A 231 71.78 6.22 -71.30
N LEU A 232 70.54 6.24 -71.81
CA LEU A 232 70.25 6.47 -73.21
C LEU A 232 70.73 7.87 -73.66
N GLY A 233 70.51 8.89 -72.84
CA GLY A 233 71.01 10.25 -73.07
C GLY A 233 72.54 10.29 -73.15
N LYS A 234 73.25 9.62 -72.23
CA LYS A 234 74.71 9.47 -72.31
C LYS A 234 75.16 8.78 -73.60
N LYS A 235 74.51 7.67 -73.98
CA LYS A 235 74.77 6.98 -75.24
C LYS A 235 74.52 7.85 -76.47
N LEU A 236 73.47 8.69 -76.44
CA LEU A 236 73.16 9.64 -77.50
C LEU A 236 74.26 10.70 -77.63
N VAL A 237 74.75 11.25 -76.52
CA VAL A 237 75.88 12.19 -76.52
C VAL A 237 77.13 11.50 -77.06
N GLU A 238 77.41 10.25 -76.67
CA GLU A 238 78.52 9.46 -77.23
C GLU A 238 78.35 9.21 -78.74
N MET A 239 77.14 8.87 -79.21
CA MET A 239 76.85 8.67 -80.63
C MET A 239 76.94 9.98 -81.42
N GLN A 240 76.48 11.11 -80.88
CA GLN A 240 76.65 12.44 -81.47
C GLN A 240 78.12 12.82 -81.55
N ALA A 241 78.92 12.55 -80.51
CA ALA A 241 80.36 12.77 -80.54
C ALA A 241 81.04 11.89 -81.61
N ARG A 242 80.62 10.62 -81.76
CA ARG A 242 81.08 9.73 -82.84
C ARG A 242 80.65 10.21 -84.22
N LEU A 243 79.44 10.75 -84.36
CA LEU A 243 78.95 11.35 -85.60
C LEU A 243 79.75 12.60 -85.96
N GLN A 244 80.01 13.51 -85.01
CA GLN A 244 80.85 14.68 -85.24
C GLN A 244 82.30 14.31 -85.59
N GLU A 245 82.83 13.25 -84.97
CA GLU A 245 84.15 12.73 -85.32
C GLU A 245 84.14 12.10 -86.72
N ALA A 246 83.10 11.33 -87.06
CA ALA A 246 82.91 10.81 -88.41
C ALA A 246 82.73 11.93 -89.45
N GLU A 247 82.02 13.01 -89.10
CA GLU A 247 81.85 14.21 -89.91
C GLU A 247 83.20 14.90 -90.15
N LYS A 248 84.02 15.09 -89.10
CA LYS A 248 85.40 15.57 -89.22
C LYS A 248 86.26 14.65 -90.08
N GLN A 249 86.09 13.33 -89.99
CA GLN A 249 86.78 12.37 -90.84
C GLN A 249 86.37 12.49 -92.31
N THR A 250 85.08 12.67 -92.60
CA THR A 250 84.62 12.98 -93.96
C THR A 250 85.14 14.33 -94.45
N GLN A 251 85.24 15.33 -93.57
CA GLN A 251 85.76 16.66 -93.92
C GLN A 251 87.26 16.62 -94.23
N THR A 252 88.04 15.91 -93.42
CA THR A 252 89.48 15.67 -93.70
C THR A 252 89.70 14.75 -94.90
N LEU A 253 88.80 13.80 -95.18
CA LEU A 253 88.82 13.03 -96.43
C LEU A 253 88.49 13.92 -97.63
N GLN A 254 87.56 14.86 -97.50
CA GLN A 254 87.25 15.86 -98.53
C GLN A 254 88.40 16.84 -98.75
N GLU A 255 89.08 17.28 -97.69
CA GLU A 255 90.31 18.09 -97.77
C GLU A 255 91.47 17.32 -98.42
N LYS A 256 91.61 16.02 -98.11
CA LYS A 256 92.56 15.14 -98.82
C LYS A 256 92.16 14.93 -100.27
N MET A 257 90.87 14.89 -100.58
CA MET A 257 90.36 14.75 -101.95
C MET A 257 90.58 16.04 -102.76
N THR A 258 90.40 17.22 -102.17
CA THR A 258 90.73 18.51 -102.81
C THR A 258 92.24 18.75 -102.92
N ALA A 259 93.04 18.27 -101.97
CA ALA A 259 94.51 18.29 -102.06
C ALA A 259 95.06 17.37 -103.17
N VAL A 260 94.39 16.25 -103.45
CA VAL A 260 94.72 15.37 -104.58
C VAL A 260 94.22 15.95 -105.91
N GLN A 261 93.06 16.62 -105.92
CA GLN A 261 92.48 17.21 -107.13
C GLN A 261 93.33 18.32 -107.76
N HIS A 262 94.13 19.05 -106.96
CA HIS A 262 95.02 20.12 -107.47
C HIS A 262 96.39 19.63 -107.98
N THR A 263 96.68 18.32 -107.99
CA THR A 263 97.96 17.76 -108.47
C THR A 263 97.91 17.14 -109.86
N PHE A 264 96.75 17.11 -110.52
CA PHE A 264 96.60 16.59 -111.88
C PHE A 264 96.03 17.63 -112.84
N ASP A 265 96.89 18.56 -113.27
CA ASP A 265 96.65 19.45 -114.41
C ASP A 265 97.21 18.79 -115.69
N TYR A 266 96.33 18.21 -116.51
CA TYR A 266 96.68 17.66 -117.82
C TYR A 266 96.28 18.66 -118.91
N THR A 267 97.21 19.52 -119.31
CA THR A 267 97.07 20.43 -120.46
C THR A 267 97.48 19.73 -121.77
N GLY A 268 96.68 19.92 -122.83
CA GLY A 268 96.59 19.10 -124.05
C GLY A 268 97.77 19.05 -125.04
N LYS A 269 99.04 19.24 -124.63
CA LYS A 269 100.22 19.15 -125.53
C LYS A 269 100.90 17.77 -125.59
N ASN A 270 100.46 16.79 -124.80
CA ASN A 270 101.07 15.44 -124.72
C ASN A 270 100.13 14.27 -125.11
N GLN A 271 98.97 14.54 -125.73
CA GLN A 271 97.98 13.49 -126.00
C GLN A 271 98.46 12.45 -127.05
N LEU A 272 99.31 12.83 -128.00
CA LEU A 272 99.83 11.89 -129.02
C LEU A 272 100.77 10.82 -128.46
N GLN A 273 101.35 11.02 -127.27
CA GLN A 273 102.21 10.02 -126.61
C GLN A 273 101.41 8.89 -125.94
N LEU A 274 100.08 9.00 -125.88
CA LEU A 274 99.21 7.94 -125.36
C LEU A 274 99.13 6.73 -126.32
N ILE A 275 99.51 6.91 -127.59
CA ILE A 275 99.52 5.85 -128.61
C ILE A 275 100.85 5.09 -128.56
N ARG A 276 100.78 3.75 -128.51
CA ARG A 276 101.98 2.92 -128.39
C ARG A 276 102.80 2.99 -129.68
N GLY A 277 104.10 3.30 -129.52
CA GLY A 277 105.06 3.41 -130.62
C GLY A 277 105.37 4.84 -131.06
N ILE A 278 104.55 5.83 -130.68
CA ILE A 278 104.85 7.25 -130.92
C ILE A 278 105.70 7.81 -129.78
N GLY A 279 107.02 7.71 -129.95
CA GLY A 279 107.98 8.34 -129.03
C GLY A 279 107.99 9.87 -129.15
N PRO A 280 108.57 10.59 -128.15
CA PRO A 280 108.61 12.06 -128.13
C PRO A 280 109.17 12.70 -129.41
N ALA A 281 110.12 12.02 -130.08
CA ALA A 281 110.70 12.47 -131.33
C ALA A 281 109.70 12.45 -132.50
N TYR A 282 108.83 11.43 -132.57
CA TYR A 282 107.80 11.31 -133.60
C TYR A 282 106.59 12.19 -133.29
N ALA A 283 106.18 12.29 -132.02
CA ALA A 283 105.15 13.23 -131.59
C ALA A 283 105.56 14.68 -131.93
N ARG A 284 106.84 15.03 -131.73
CA ARG A 284 107.33 16.36 -132.10
C ARG A 284 107.29 16.60 -133.62
N ARG A 285 107.69 15.64 -134.45
CA ARG A 285 107.60 15.75 -135.91
C ARG A 285 106.16 15.84 -136.43
N LEU A 286 105.26 15.04 -135.86
CA LEU A 286 103.83 15.10 -136.17
C LEU A 286 103.22 16.45 -135.77
N ASN A 287 103.57 16.96 -134.59
CA ASN A 287 103.16 18.28 -134.14
C ASN A 287 103.70 19.40 -135.04
N GLU A 288 104.97 19.32 -135.44
CA GLU A 288 105.61 20.29 -136.35
C GLU A 288 104.97 20.28 -137.75
N ALA A 289 104.45 19.13 -138.19
CA ALA A 289 103.67 18.99 -139.43
C ALA A 289 102.18 19.36 -139.28
N GLY A 290 101.78 19.91 -138.12
CA GLY A 290 100.43 20.42 -137.86
C GLY A 290 99.44 19.40 -137.28
N VAL A 291 99.87 18.17 -136.98
CA VAL A 291 99.03 17.13 -136.36
C VAL A 291 99.23 17.20 -134.84
N LEU A 292 98.37 17.92 -134.13
CA LEU A 292 98.57 18.27 -132.70
C LEU A 292 97.72 17.45 -131.72
N THR A 293 96.62 16.84 -132.19
CA THR A 293 95.69 16.08 -131.34
C THR A 293 95.49 14.64 -131.83
N LEU A 294 94.96 13.77 -130.97
CA LEU A 294 94.59 12.40 -131.35
C LEU A 294 93.55 12.38 -132.47
N GLU A 295 92.68 13.39 -132.53
CA GLU A 295 91.69 13.54 -133.60
C GLU A 295 92.32 13.89 -134.94
N ASP A 296 93.36 14.71 -134.94
CA ASP A 296 94.10 15.06 -136.15
C ASP A 296 94.83 13.84 -136.70
N LEU A 297 95.52 13.09 -135.84
CA LEU A 297 96.23 11.88 -136.24
C LEU A 297 95.27 10.79 -136.76
N ALA A 298 94.06 10.69 -136.19
CA ALA A 298 93.02 9.77 -136.63
C ALA A 298 92.48 10.05 -138.06
N LYS A 299 92.69 11.27 -138.60
CA LYS A 299 92.22 11.67 -139.94
C LYS A 299 93.31 11.60 -141.01
N CYS A 300 94.59 11.53 -140.62
CA CYS A 300 95.71 11.43 -141.56
C CYS A 300 95.70 10.08 -142.31
N ALA A 301 96.10 10.11 -143.58
CA ALA A 301 96.35 8.88 -144.34
C ALA A 301 97.68 8.26 -143.89
N PRO A 302 97.81 6.92 -143.83
CA PRO A 302 99.04 6.25 -143.38
C PRO A 302 100.28 6.70 -144.13
N GLU A 303 100.15 6.98 -145.43
CA GLU A 303 101.22 7.45 -146.30
C GLU A 303 101.74 8.82 -145.86
N GLN A 304 100.85 9.74 -145.46
CA GLN A 304 101.22 11.07 -144.96
C GLN A 304 101.94 10.97 -143.61
N VAL A 305 101.57 10.03 -142.75
CA VAL A 305 102.24 9.82 -141.46
C VAL A 305 103.67 9.32 -141.66
N VAL A 306 103.92 8.43 -142.63
CA VAL A 306 105.30 8.01 -142.98
C VAL A 306 106.10 9.17 -143.56
N GLU A 307 105.49 9.97 -144.44
CA GLU A 307 106.14 11.11 -145.08
C GLU A 307 106.58 12.17 -144.07
N ILE A 308 105.75 12.45 -143.06
CA ILE A 308 106.07 13.38 -141.97
C ILE A 308 107.16 12.81 -141.06
N VAL A 309 107.06 11.52 -140.72
CA VAL A 309 107.96 10.90 -139.75
C VAL A 309 109.34 10.59 -140.36
N GLN A 310 109.44 10.47 -141.69
CA GLN A 310 110.65 10.15 -142.46
C GLN A 310 111.53 9.07 -141.81
N PRO A 311 111.03 7.82 -141.70
CA PRO A 311 111.78 6.76 -141.06
C PRO A 311 112.99 6.33 -141.91
N LYS A 312 114.10 6.00 -141.26
CA LYS A 312 115.29 5.49 -141.96
C LYS A 312 115.03 4.07 -142.46
N LYS A 313 115.67 3.67 -143.57
CA LYS A 313 115.41 2.41 -144.33
C LYS A 313 115.40 1.09 -143.53
N TRP A 314 115.90 1.06 -142.29
CA TRP A 314 115.89 -0.12 -141.42
C TRP A 314 114.77 -0.11 -140.36
N GLN A 315 113.96 0.96 -140.29
CA GLN A 315 112.87 1.11 -139.32
C GLN A 315 111.53 0.73 -139.97
N HIS A 316 110.93 -0.37 -139.49
CA HIS A 316 109.56 -0.74 -139.85
C HIS A 316 108.57 -0.03 -138.92
N LEU A 317 107.91 1.01 -139.42
CA LEU A 317 106.77 1.64 -138.75
C LEU A 317 105.47 1.05 -139.29
N GLN A 318 104.45 0.96 -138.43
CA GLN A 318 103.08 0.60 -138.81
C GLN A 318 102.14 1.79 -138.52
N PRO A 319 102.11 2.82 -139.38
CA PRO A 319 101.30 4.02 -139.18
C PRO A 319 99.80 3.74 -139.06
N GLU A 320 99.31 2.66 -139.68
CA GLU A 320 97.92 2.24 -139.64
C GLU A 320 97.48 1.88 -138.21
N GLU A 321 98.37 1.29 -137.41
CA GLU A 321 98.07 0.96 -136.02
C GLU A 321 97.91 2.22 -135.17
N TRP A 322 98.75 3.23 -135.42
CA TRP A 322 98.70 4.50 -134.71
C TRP A 322 97.39 5.24 -134.97
N ILE A 323 96.93 5.30 -136.22
CA ILE A 323 95.67 5.95 -136.60
C ILE A 323 94.47 5.23 -135.96
N ARG A 324 94.50 3.89 -135.91
CA ARG A 324 93.43 3.08 -135.32
C ARG A 324 93.37 3.25 -133.80
N GLU A 325 94.52 3.26 -133.13
CA GLU A 325 94.59 3.50 -131.68
C GLU A 325 94.18 4.95 -131.34
N ALA A 326 94.53 5.93 -132.18
CA ALA A 326 94.07 7.30 -132.07
C ALA A 326 92.53 7.41 -132.10
N LYS A 327 91.86 6.72 -133.05
CA LYS A 327 90.38 6.66 -133.12
C LYS A 327 89.75 5.99 -131.90
N ALA A 328 90.36 4.93 -131.40
CA ALA A 328 89.83 4.23 -130.23
C ALA A 328 89.91 5.11 -128.97
N LEU A 329 90.98 5.88 -128.82
CA LEU A 329 91.17 6.78 -127.68
C LEU A 329 90.26 8.01 -127.73
N THR A 330 90.02 8.61 -128.91
CA THR A 330 89.08 9.74 -129.03
C THR A 330 87.64 9.33 -128.73
N MET A 331 87.21 8.13 -129.14
CA MET A 331 85.90 7.59 -128.77
C MET A 331 85.73 7.34 -127.26
N LYS A 332 86.82 7.03 -126.55
CA LYS A 332 86.77 6.71 -125.11
C LYS A 332 86.81 7.95 -124.23
N ILE A 333 87.37 9.07 -124.72
CA ILE A 333 87.49 10.33 -123.98
C ILE A 333 86.26 11.24 -124.19
N GLY A 334 85.47 11.05 -125.26
CA GLY A 334 84.20 11.77 -125.50
C GLY A 334 82.97 11.30 -124.71
N ARG A 335 83.14 10.44 -123.69
CA ARG A 335 82.08 9.99 -122.76
C ARG A 335 82.63 9.99 -121.33
N SER A 336 82.80 11.18 -120.75
CA SER A 336 83.03 11.40 -119.32
C SER A 336 81.88 12.17 -118.71
#